data_AF-R4IL80-F1
#
_entry.id   AF-R4IL80-F1
#
_cell.length_a   1.000
_cell.length_b   1.000
_cell.length_c   1.000
_cell.angle_alpha   90.00
_cell.angle_beta   90.00
_cell.angle_gamma   90.00
#
_symmetry.space_group_name_H-M   'P 1'
#
loop_
_entity.id
_entity.type
_entity.pdbx_description
1 polymer ?
#
loop_
_entity_poly.entity_id
_entity_poly.type
_entity_poly.pdbx_seq_one_letter_code
_entity_poly.pdbx_strand_id
1 'polypeptide(L)'
;MIDIRLLRPLAKAIGARRETQRHLDCLTRQIAARAARQATTVKVRSRARHRSSPRLYHREIVDRLAFERWVELDMIACRLAMQEQVIGAFLHRDREPVLHPAI
;
A
#
# COMPACT_ATOMS: atom_id res chain seq x y z
N MET A 1 2.53 -32.86 2.20
CA MET A 1 1.88 -32.84 0.87
C MET A 1 1.06 -31.57 0.81
N ILE A 2 1.35 -30.66 -0.14
CA ILE A 2 0.58 -29.42 -0.26
C ILE A 2 -0.86 -29.77 -0.59
N ASP A 3 -1.78 -29.39 0.29
CA ASP A 3 -3.19 -29.71 0.12
C ASP A 3 -3.71 -29.00 -1.14
N ILE A 4 -3.94 -29.77 -2.21
CA ILE A 4 -4.29 -29.27 -3.56
C ILE A 4 -5.56 -28.41 -3.51
N ARG A 5 -6.42 -28.64 -2.50
CA ARG A 5 -7.64 -27.86 -2.24
C ARG A 5 -7.34 -26.43 -1.78
N LEU A 6 -6.18 -26.16 -1.18
CA LEU A 6 -5.76 -24.84 -0.67
C LEU A 6 -4.97 -24.01 -1.70
N LEU A 7 -4.42 -24.63 -2.75
CA LEU A 7 -3.66 -23.95 -3.80
C LEU A 7 -4.48 -22.90 -4.56
N ARG A 8 -5.74 -23.20 -4.90
CA ARG A 8 -6.60 -22.30 -5.69
C ARG A 8 -7.05 -21.08 -4.87
N PRO A 9 -7.51 -21.22 -3.60
CA PRO A 9 -7.75 -20.08 -2.71
C PRO A 9 -6.50 -19.24 -2.43
N LEU A 10 -5.34 -19.89 -2.22
CA LEU A 10 -4.08 -19.19 -1.97
C LEU A 10 -3.64 -18.35 -3.17
N ALA A 11 -3.71 -18.91 -4.38
CA ALA A 11 -3.42 -18.18 -5.62
C ALA A 11 -4.32 -16.95 -5.79
N LYS A 12 -5.62 -17.08 -5.45
CA LYS A 12 -6.57 -15.96 -5.46
C LYS A 12 -6.21 -14.88 -4.43
N ALA A 13 -5.83 -15.27 -3.22
CA ALA A 13 -5.40 -14.33 -2.17
C ALA A 13 -4.12 -13.57 -2.57
N ILE A 14 -3.14 -14.27 -3.16
CA ILE A 14 -1.91 -13.65 -3.70
C ILE A 14 -2.24 -12.67 -4.83
N GLY A 15 -3.17 -13.02 -5.72
CA GLY A 15 -3.65 -12.13 -6.78
C GLY A 15 -4.27 -10.85 -6.22
N ALA A 16 -5.19 -10.98 -5.27
CA ALA A 16 -5.83 -9.84 -4.59
C ALA A 16 -4.81 -8.94 -3.87
N ARG A 17 -3.78 -9.53 -3.25
CA ARG A 17 -2.68 -8.76 -2.62
C ARG A 17 -1.93 -7.92 -3.64
N ARG A 18 -1.53 -8.52 -4.76
CA ARG A 18 -0.79 -7.81 -5.83
C ARG A 18 -1.61 -6.66 -6.42
N GLU A 19 -2.90 -6.86 -6.62
CA GLU A 19 -3.80 -5.82 -7.12
C GLU A 19 -3.94 -4.66 -6.13
N THR A 20 -4.16 -4.97 -4.84
CA THR A 20 -4.24 -3.98 -3.76
C THR A 20 -2.95 -3.17 -3.65
N GLN A 21 -1.79 -3.83 -3.78
CA GLN A 21 -0.48 -3.17 -3.76
C GLN A 21 -0.26 -2.25 -4.96
N ARG A 22 -0.63 -2.68 -6.18
CA ARG A 22 -0.59 -1.82 -7.37
C ARG A 22 -1.49 -0.60 -7.22
N HIS A 23 -2.64 -0.75 -6.56
CA HIS A 23 -3.55 0.36 -6.30
C HIS A 23 -2.90 1.40 -5.35
N LEU A 24 -2.26 0.94 -4.27
CA LEU A 24 -1.49 1.82 -3.37
C LEU A 24 -0.36 2.55 -4.09
N ASP A 25 0.40 1.85 -4.93
CA ASP A 25 1.49 2.44 -5.71
C ASP A 25 0.97 3.54 -6.65
N CYS A 26 -0.19 3.29 -7.29
CA CYS A 26 -0.84 4.26 -8.16
C CYS A 26 -1.27 5.51 -7.39
N LEU A 27 -1.93 5.35 -6.24
CA LEU A 27 -2.34 6.46 -5.39
C LEU A 27 -1.15 7.29 -4.90
N THR A 28 -0.09 6.60 -4.47
CA THR A 28 1.15 7.25 -4.02
C THR A 28 1.77 8.10 -5.15
N ARG A 29 1.82 7.56 -6.37
CA ARG A 29 2.30 8.31 -7.55
C ARG A 29 1.41 9.50 -7.88
N GLN A 30 0.08 9.37 -7.75
CA GLN A 30 -0.85 10.46 -7.98
C GLN A 30 -0.66 11.60 -6.98
N ILE A 31 -0.51 11.27 -5.68
CA ILE A 31 -0.23 12.24 -4.62
C ILE A 31 1.09 12.97 -4.92
N ALA A 32 2.16 12.22 -5.22
CA ALA A 32 3.46 12.80 -5.55
C ALA A 32 3.40 13.72 -6.79
N ALA A 33 2.72 13.29 -7.85
CA ALA A 33 2.56 14.08 -9.07
C ALA A 33 1.76 15.37 -8.82
N ARG A 34 0.68 15.28 -8.03
CA ARG A 34 -0.12 16.45 -7.64
C ARG A 34 0.68 17.42 -6.78
N ALA A 35 1.43 16.91 -5.81
CA ALA A 35 2.32 17.72 -4.97
C ALA A 35 3.42 18.40 -5.79
N ALA A 36 3.99 17.72 -6.79
CA ALA A 36 5.00 18.30 -7.68
C ALA A 36 4.42 19.44 -8.54
N ARG A 37 3.18 19.27 -9.04
CA ARG A 37 2.47 20.33 -9.79
C ARG A 37 2.19 21.54 -8.89
N GLN A 38 1.66 21.34 -7.69
CA GLN A 38 1.39 22.42 -6.74
C GLN A 38 2.68 23.15 -6.30
N ALA A 39 3.75 22.41 -6.01
CA ALA A 39 5.05 22.99 -5.68
C ALA A 39 5.62 23.81 -6.86
N THR A 40 5.41 23.37 -8.11
CA THR A 40 5.82 24.12 -9.30
C THR A 40 5.03 25.41 -9.45
N THR A 41 3.69 25.38 -9.31
CA THR A 41 2.85 26.58 -9.35
C THR A 41 3.25 27.58 -8.28
N VAL A 42 3.52 27.10 -7.06
CA VAL A 42 3.94 27.98 -5.97
C VAL A 42 5.35 28.52 -6.20
N LYS A 43 6.28 27.73 -6.74
CA LYS A 43 7.61 28.20 -7.15
C LYS A 43 7.54 29.28 -8.23
N VAL A 44 6.63 29.16 -9.20
CA VAL A 44 6.38 30.20 -10.21
C VAL A 44 5.86 31.48 -9.53
N ARG A 45 4.96 31.35 -8.55
CA ARG A 45 4.38 32.48 -7.81
C ARG A 45 5.37 33.11 -6.80
N SER A 46 6.26 32.33 -6.20
CA SER A 46 7.27 32.77 -5.23
C SER A 46 8.56 33.28 -5.88
N ARG A 47 8.80 33.02 -7.17
CA ARG A 47 9.78 33.80 -7.94
C ARG A 47 9.48 35.31 -7.92
N ALA A 48 8.23 35.70 -7.67
CA ALA A 48 7.84 37.10 -7.45
C ALA A 48 7.98 37.56 -5.97
N ARG A 49 8.14 36.66 -4.99
CA ARG A 49 8.24 36.96 -3.55
C ARG A 49 9.15 35.95 -2.85
N HIS A 50 10.37 36.40 -2.53
CA HIS A 50 11.51 35.65 -2.01
C HIS A 50 11.25 34.63 -0.87
N ARG A 51 12.05 33.54 -0.91
CA ARG A 51 12.58 32.67 0.17
C ARG A 51 11.61 31.75 0.93
N SER A 52 11.40 30.55 0.39
CA SER A 52 11.17 29.32 1.18
C SER A 52 11.82 28.13 0.48
N SER A 53 12.34 27.16 1.24
CA SER A 53 13.05 25.99 0.70
C SER A 53 12.08 25.09 -0.07
N PRO A 54 12.27 24.88 -1.39
CA PRO A 54 11.33 24.11 -2.22
C PRO A 54 11.10 22.67 -1.73
N ARG A 55 12.07 22.08 -1.03
CA ARG A 55 11.99 20.71 -0.51
C ARG A 55 11.06 20.59 0.70
N LEU A 56 11.13 21.55 1.64
CA LEU A 56 10.25 21.57 2.81
C LEU A 56 8.80 21.80 2.38
N TYR A 57 8.61 22.75 1.46
CA TYR A 57 7.28 23.06 0.94
C TYR A 57 6.64 21.91 0.15
N HIS A 58 7.42 21.17 -0.63
CA HIS A 58 6.91 19.97 -1.31
C HIS A 58 6.47 18.91 -0.30
N ARG A 59 7.25 18.70 0.78
CA ARG A 59 6.91 17.73 1.83
C ARG A 59 5.62 18.10 2.55
N GLU A 60 5.45 19.37 2.94
CA GLU A 60 4.20 19.87 3.56
C GLU A 60 2.98 19.65 2.66
N ILE A 61 3.11 19.86 1.34
CA ILE A 61 2.02 19.59 0.40
C ILE A 61 1.72 18.09 0.32
N VAL A 62 2.74 17.24 0.24
CA VAL A 62 2.56 15.78 0.24
C VAL A 62 1.85 15.33 1.50
N ASP A 63 2.30 15.79 2.67
CA ASP A 63 1.73 15.42 3.96
C ASP A 63 0.26 15.87 4.08
N ARG A 64 -0.05 17.09 3.61
CA ARG A 64 -1.43 17.58 3.56
C ARG A 64 -2.32 16.76 2.62
N LEU A 65 -1.84 16.46 1.40
CA LEU A 65 -2.61 15.67 0.43
C LEU A 65 -2.81 14.22 0.90
N ALA A 66 -1.80 13.66 1.59
CA ALA A 66 -1.90 12.35 2.22
C ALA A 66 -2.91 12.37 3.38
N PHE A 67 -2.93 13.44 4.18
CA PHE A 67 -3.90 13.64 5.26
C PHE A 67 -5.34 13.73 4.73
N GLU A 68 -5.57 14.51 3.67
CA GLU A 68 -6.90 14.65 3.03
C GLU A 68 -7.43 13.30 2.51
N ARG A 69 -6.55 12.34 2.19
CA ARG A 69 -6.93 10.97 1.73
C ARG A 69 -6.59 9.88 2.74
N TRP A 70 -6.31 10.23 3.99
CA TRP A 70 -5.75 9.30 4.97
C TRP A 70 -6.69 8.12 5.25
N VAL A 71 -7.99 8.37 5.34
CA VAL A 71 -9.01 7.32 5.55
C VAL A 71 -9.01 6.30 4.40
N GLU A 72 -8.82 6.75 3.15
CA GLU A 72 -8.73 5.85 2.00
C GLU A 72 -7.45 5.02 2.03
N LEU A 73 -6.32 5.64 2.35
CA LEU A 73 -5.03 4.95 2.48
C LEU A 73 -5.06 3.94 3.62
N ASP A 74 -5.64 4.29 4.76
CA ASP A 74 -5.78 3.45 5.94
C ASP A 74 -6.67 2.23 5.66
N MET A 75 -7.81 2.41 5.00
CA MET A 75 -8.67 1.30 4.56
C MET A 75 -7.94 0.32 3.64
N ILE A 76 -7.12 0.82 2.71
CA ILE A 76 -6.36 -0.04 1.79
C ILE A 76 -5.22 -0.75 2.54
N ALA A 77 -4.55 -0.07 3.48
CA ALA A 77 -3.52 -0.67 4.31
C ALA A 77 -4.08 -1.78 5.21
N CYS A 78 -5.23 -1.55 5.85
CA CYS A 78 -5.95 -2.56 6.63
C CYS A 78 -6.34 -3.77 5.77
N ARG A 79 -6.83 -3.53 4.55
CA ARG A 79 -7.15 -4.60 3.60
C ARG A 79 -5.92 -5.42 3.20
N LEU A 80 -4.78 -4.75 3.00
CA LEU A 80 -3.52 -5.41 2.69
C LEU A 80 -3.06 -6.30 3.85
N ALA A 81 -3.10 -5.78 5.09
CA ALA A 81 -2.74 -6.53 6.29
C ALA A 81 -3.62 -7.78 6.48
N MET A 82 -4.93 -7.66 6.25
CA MET A 82 -5.85 -8.81 6.28
C MET A 82 -5.48 -9.86 5.22
N GLN A 83 -5.14 -9.44 4.00
CA GLN A 83 -4.73 -10.37 2.94
C GLN A 83 -3.41 -11.06 3.27
N GLU A 84 -2.46 -10.36 3.86
CA GLU A 84 -1.19 -10.94 4.32
C GLU A 84 -1.40 -11.96 5.45
N GLN A 85 -2.29 -11.67 6.39
CA GLN A 85 -2.66 -12.61 7.45
C GLN A 85 -3.31 -13.89 6.88
N VAL A 86 -4.24 -13.74 5.94
CA VAL A 86 -4.88 -14.87 5.26
C VAL A 86 -3.86 -15.73 4.52
N ILE A 87 -2.92 -15.11 3.78
CA ILE A 87 -1.84 -15.83 3.11
C ILE A 87 -0.95 -16.54 4.13
N GLY A 88 -0.59 -15.88 5.23
CA GLY A 88 0.19 -16.47 6.32
C GLY A 88 -0.48 -17.71 6.93
N ALA A 89 -1.80 -17.66 7.16
CA ALA A 89 -2.57 -18.79 7.68
C ALA A 89 -2.57 -19.99 6.73
N PHE A 90 -2.67 -19.76 5.41
CA PHE A 90 -2.56 -20.83 4.42
C PHE A 90 -1.15 -21.45 4.39
N LEU A 91 -0.09 -20.63 4.46
CA LEU A 91 1.29 -21.11 4.49
C LEU A 91 1.63 -21.87 5.78
N HIS A 92 1.02 -21.50 6.91
CA HIS A 92 1.22 -22.21 8.17
C HIS A 92 0.55 -23.60 8.16
N ARG A 93 -0.69 -23.69 7.64
CA ARG A 93 -1.40 -24.98 7.48
C ARG A 93 -0.69 -25.97 6.54
N ASP A 94 0.07 -25.47 5.57
CA ASP A 94 0.89 -26.31 4.68
C ASP A 94 2.13 -26.90 5.39
N ARG A 95 2.57 -26.29 6.49
CA ARG A 95 3.77 -26.68 7.24
C ARG A 95 3.49 -27.54 8.47
N GLU A 96 2.26 -27.59 8.97
CA GLU A 96 1.87 -28.47 10.08
C GLU A 96 2.01 -29.94 9.64
N PRO A 97 2.96 -30.72 10.19
CA PRO A 97 3.01 -32.14 9.93
C PRO A 97 1.75 -32.76 10.54
N VAL A 98 0.98 -33.48 9.75
CA VAL A 98 -0.12 -34.32 10.24
C VAL A 98 0.49 -35.32 11.22
N LEU A 99 0.46 -35.01 12.51
CA LEU A 99 0.76 -35.93 13.59
C LEU A 99 -0.35 -36.98 13.57
N HIS A 100 -0.15 -38.04 12.78
CA HIS A 100 -0.96 -39.24 12.89
C HIS A 100 -0.72 -39.82 14.29
N PRO A 101 -1.77 -40.00 15.13
CA PRO A 101 -1.62 -40.78 16.33
C PRO A 101 -1.36 -42.22 15.89
N ALA A 102 -0.18 -42.73 16.21
CA ALA A 102 0.14 -44.14 16.07
C ALA A 102 -0.80 -44.91 17.01
N ILE A 103 -1.66 -45.74 16.41
CA ILE A 103 -2.41 -46.79 17.11
C ILE A 103 -1.61 -48.07 16.96
#